data_AF-A0A2D6TXT4-F1
#
_entry.id   AF-A0A2D6TXT4-F1
#
_cell.length_a   1.000
_cell.length_b   1.000
_cell.length_c   1.000
_cell.angle_alpha   90.00
_cell.angle_beta   90.00
_cell.angle_gamma   90.00
#
_symmetry.space_group_name_H-M   'P 1'
#
loop_
_entity.id
_entity.type
_entity.pdbx_description
1 polymer ?
#
loop_
_entity_poly.entity_id
_entity_poly.type
_entity_poly.pdbx_seq_one_letter_code
_entity_poly.pdbx_strand_id
1 'polypeptide(L)'
;MVAVTKHIGKMEGSGTRVAIVFRQIPEDKDHALVVSTDNLPDLYHDAFINLIDSPEGQEVNELQEILNRRQFPDGTNMLKQLHAGGHLVKVSNDQVNVMPRPGQSIKLHQLNAEIEKISPGTTLASNPTPEKRADPTKTEARNLLAQADVLDDQAKSIRENAYAMDPDLRPKRGRPVGSTAKKD
;
A
#
# COMPACT_ATOMS: atom_id res chain seq x y z
N MET A 1 -4.51 0.28 23.67
CA MET A 1 -4.86 0.16 22.24
C MET A 1 -4.03 -0.96 21.67
N VAL A 2 -4.63 -1.90 20.94
CA VAL A 2 -3.89 -3.00 20.31
C VAL A 2 -3.18 -2.43 19.09
N ALA A 3 -1.85 -2.39 19.09
CA ALA A 3 -1.06 -1.94 17.95
C ALA A 3 -1.27 -2.91 16.78
N VAL A 4 -1.64 -2.37 15.61
CA VAL A 4 -1.76 -3.17 14.39
C VAL A 4 -0.39 -3.28 13.76
N THR A 5 0.17 -4.49 13.68
CA THR A 5 1.48 -4.71 13.08
C THR A 5 1.33 -5.23 11.66
N LYS A 6 1.77 -4.45 10.67
CA LYS A 6 1.61 -4.80 9.24
C LYS A 6 2.64 -5.83 8.76
N HIS A 7 3.84 -5.78 9.33
CA HIS A 7 5.02 -6.45 8.80
C HIS A 7 5.41 -7.72 9.57
N ILE A 8 4.64 -8.11 10.60
CA ILE A 8 4.94 -9.27 11.43
C ILE A 8 4.02 -10.42 11.05
N GLY A 9 4.62 -11.59 10.86
CA GLY A 9 3.90 -12.83 10.57
C GLY A 9 4.55 -14.05 11.19
N LYS A 10 3.97 -15.19 10.86
CA LYS A 10 4.48 -16.52 11.18
C LYS A 10 4.47 -17.40 9.95
N MET A 11 5.46 -18.26 9.84
CA MET A 11 5.49 -19.29 8.79
C MET A 11 4.41 -20.35 9.06
N GLU A 12 3.70 -20.76 8.01
CA GLU A 12 2.78 -21.88 8.04
C GLU A 12 3.57 -23.18 8.23
N GLY A 13 3.12 -24.05 9.14
CA GLY A 13 3.81 -25.29 9.49
C GLY A 13 4.81 -25.13 10.64
N SER A 14 5.86 -24.31 10.49
CA SER A 14 6.90 -24.17 11.54
C SER A 14 6.49 -23.24 12.68
N GLY A 15 5.58 -22.28 12.43
CA GLY A 15 5.18 -21.28 13.42
C GLY A 15 6.27 -20.25 13.77
N THR A 16 7.43 -20.31 13.10
CA THR A 16 8.55 -19.38 13.27
C THR A 16 8.11 -17.96 13.01
N ARG A 17 8.53 -17.01 13.85
CA ARG A 17 8.22 -15.60 13.67
C ARG A 17 9.07 -15.02 12.56
N VAL A 18 8.41 -14.32 11.64
CA VAL A 18 9.05 -13.73 10.48
C VAL A 18 8.59 -12.29 10.30
N ALA A 19 9.52 -11.45 9.88
CA ALA A 19 9.22 -10.12 9.38
C ALA A 19 9.12 -10.16 7.85
N ILE A 20 8.07 -9.56 7.31
CA ILE A 20 7.80 -9.48 5.88
C ILE A 20 8.49 -8.23 5.34
N VAL A 21 9.57 -8.43 4.59
CA VAL A 21 10.38 -7.32 4.05
C VAL A 21 9.83 -6.85 2.71
N PHE A 22 9.49 -7.82 1.85
CA PHE A 22 8.78 -7.59 0.59
C PHE A 22 7.55 -8.50 0.57
N ARG A 23 6.38 -7.93 0.33
CA ARG A 23 5.12 -8.69 0.26
C ARG A 23 4.94 -9.44 -1.06
N GLN A 24 5.56 -8.94 -2.13
CA GLN A 24 5.59 -9.55 -3.46
C GLN A 24 6.92 -9.20 -4.14
N ILE A 25 7.48 -10.14 -4.90
CA ILE A 25 8.65 -9.87 -5.74
C ILE A 25 8.16 -9.37 -7.11
N PRO A 26 8.76 -8.31 -7.70
CA PRO A 26 8.30 -7.76 -8.98
C PRO A 26 8.23 -8.78 -10.13
N GLU A 27 9.22 -9.68 -10.20
CA GLU A 27 9.29 -10.75 -11.20
C GLU A 27 8.41 -11.96 -10.84
N ASP A 28 8.01 -12.08 -9.57
CA ASP A 28 7.35 -13.27 -9.03
C ASP A 28 6.37 -12.89 -7.91
N LYS A 29 5.15 -12.55 -8.31
CA LYS A 29 4.11 -12.01 -7.42
C LYS A 29 3.60 -13.01 -6.38
N ASP A 30 3.83 -14.30 -6.59
CA ASP A 30 3.40 -15.37 -5.69
C ASP A 30 4.40 -15.64 -4.57
N HIS A 31 5.51 -14.89 -4.54
CA HIS A 31 6.56 -15.02 -3.54
C HIS A 31 6.82 -13.71 -2.81
N ALA A 32 7.20 -13.86 -1.55
CA ALA A 32 7.59 -12.81 -0.63
C ALA A 32 9.04 -13.03 -0.18
N LEU A 33 9.66 -11.96 0.32
CA LEU A 33 10.94 -12.03 1.02
C LEU A 33 10.70 -11.76 2.50
N VAL A 34 11.07 -12.74 3.32
CA VAL A 34 10.90 -12.70 4.76
C VAL A 34 12.24 -12.84 5.47
N VAL A 35 12.29 -12.32 6.68
CA VAL A 35 13.43 -12.46 7.60
C VAL A 35 12.95 -13.18 8.85
N SER A 36 13.58 -14.30 9.18
CA SER A 36 13.37 -14.99 10.45
C SER A 36 14.08 -14.23 11.55
N THR A 37 13.33 -13.61 12.46
CA THR A 37 13.90 -12.83 13.56
C THR A 37 14.68 -13.71 14.52
N ASP A 38 14.24 -14.96 14.71
CA ASP A 38 14.84 -15.90 15.66
C ASP A 38 16.27 -16.34 15.25
N ASN A 39 16.69 -16.14 14.00
CA ASN A 39 18.02 -16.51 13.50
C ASN A 39 18.98 -15.31 13.39
N LEU A 40 18.55 -14.12 13.82
CA LEU A 40 19.40 -12.94 13.82
C LEU A 40 20.28 -12.91 15.08
N PRO A 41 21.55 -12.50 14.99
CA PRO A 41 22.35 -12.15 16.17
C PRO A 41 21.64 -11.11 17.04
N ASP A 42 21.75 -11.23 18.37
CA ASP A 42 21.06 -10.37 19.34
C ASP A 42 21.19 -8.87 19.04
N LEU A 43 22.40 -8.42 18.67
CA LEU A 43 22.67 -7.02 18.31
C LEU A 43 21.79 -6.51 17.16
N TYR A 44 21.55 -7.38 16.16
CA TYR A 44 20.73 -7.05 15.00
C TYR A 44 19.25 -7.31 15.27
N HIS A 45 18.93 -8.33 16.07
CA HIS A 45 17.58 -8.66 16.46
C HIS A 45 16.88 -7.45 17.09
N ASP A 46 17.47 -6.87 18.14
CA ASP A 46 16.81 -5.79 18.89
C ASP A 46 16.65 -4.53 18.04
N ALA A 47 17.68 -4.17 17.26
CA ALA A 47 17.60 -3.05 16.34
C ALA A 47 16.53 -3.25 15.25
N PHE A 48 16.39 -4.47 14.76
CA PHE A 48 15.40 -4.81 13.74
C PHE A 48 13.97 -4.80 14.29
N ILE A 49 13.73 -5.39 15.47
CA ILE A 49 12.41 -5.36 16.12
C ILE A 49 12.01 -3.93 16.48
N ASN A 50 12.92 -3.15 17.06
CA ASN A 50 12.68 -1.75 17.39
C ASN A 50 12.32 -0.91 16.15
N LEU A 51 12.94 -1.22 15.00
CA LEU A 51 12.58 -0.55 13.76
C LEU A 51 11.19 -0.95 13.27
N ILE A 52 10.85 -2.24 13.29
CA ILE A 52 9.53 -2.73 12.87
C ILE A 52 8.43 -2.07 13.71
N ASP A 53 8.62 -1.99 15.02
CA ASP A 53 7.63 -1.42 15.94
C ASP A 53 7.63 0.12 15.97
N SER A 54 8.60 0.76 15.29
CA SER A 54 8.66 2.21 15.17
C SER A 54 7.48 2.77 14.36
N PRO A 55 7.08 4.04 14.56
CA PRO A 55 6.03 4.68 13.78
C PRO A 55 6.29 4.61 12.27
N GLU A 56 7.53 4.89 11.86
CA GLU A 56 7.95 4.84 10.46
C GLU A 56 7.85 3.42 9.88
N GLY A 57 8.23 2.41 10.67
CA GLY A 57 8.14 1.01 10.29
C GLY A 57 6.69 0.53 10.13
N GLN A 58 5.72 1.15 10.80
CA GLN A 58 4.30 0.85 10.65
C GLN A 58 3.60 1.73 9.60
N GLU A 59 4.15 2.90 9.25
CA GLU A 59 3.61 3.80 8.23
C GLU A 59 3.86 3.29 6.81
N VAL A 60 5.05 2.74 6.54
CA VAL A 60 5.41 2.24 5.21
C VAL A 60 4.52 1.08 4.74
N ASN A 61 4.35 0.98 3.43
CA ASN A 61 3.62 -0.13 2.80
C ASN A 61 4.50 -1.39 2.67
N GLU A 62 5.80 -1.19 2.46
CA GLU A 62 6.80 -2.24 2.33
C GLU A 62 7.98 -1.93 3.27
N LEU A 63 8.31 -2.85 4.17
CA LEU A 63 9.34 -2.66 5.19
C LEU A 63 10.74 -2.42 4.58
N GLN A 64 11.00 -2.91 3.36
CA GLN A 64 12.22 -2.63 2.61
C GLN A 64 12.55 -1.13 2.53
N GLU A 65 11.53 -0.27 2.44
CA GLU A 65 11.72 1.17 2.22
C GLU A 65 12.48 1.81 3.40
N ILE A 66 12.08 1.44 4.62
CA ILE A 66 12.74 1.93 5.82
C ILE A 66 14.05 1.19 6.08
N LEU A 67 14.12 -0.12 5.80
CA LEU A 67 15.35 -0.91 5.96
C LEU A 67 16.48 -0.46 5.04
N ASN A 68 16.15 0.03 3.85
CA ASN A 68 17.13 0.57 2.91
C ASN A 68 17.67 1.94 3.36
N ARG A 69 16.99 2.63 4.27
CA ARG A 69 17.40 3.94 4.80
C ARG A 69 18.08 3.85 6.16
N ARG A 70 17.76 2.82 6.94
CA ARG A 70 18.22 2.64 8.31
C ARG A 70 19.52 1.83 8.38
N GLN A 71 20.21 1.99 9.50
CA GLN A 71 21.49 1.33 9.78
C GLN A 71 21.36 0.50 11.05
N PHE A 72 22.06 -0.62 11.10
CA PHE A 72 22.29 -1.37 12.32
C PHE A 72 23.22 -0.58 13.27
N PRO A 73 23.31 -0.96 14.56
CA PRO A 73 24.19 -0.30 15.52
C PRO A 73 25.68 -0.29 15.15
N ASP A 74 26.10 -1.17 14.24
CA ASP A 74 27.45 -1.25 13.69
C ASP A 74 27.69 -0.26 12.52
N GLY A 75 26.68 0.52 12.13
CA GLY A 75 26.72 1.48 11.03
C GLY A 75 26.46 0.89 9.64
N THR A 76 26.25 -0.43 9.53
CA THR A 76 25.92 -1.08 8.26
C THR A 76 24.48 -0.82 7.88
N ASN A 77 24.18 -0.73 6.57
CA ASN A 77 22.81 -0.59 6.11
C ASN A 77 22.02 -1.88 6.40
N MET A 78 20.83 -1.76 7.00
CA MET A 78 20.10 -2.93 7.50
C MET A 78 19.71 -3.89 6.36
N LEU A 79 19.15 -3.37 5.27
CA LEU A 79 18.74 -4.22 4.14
C LEU A 79 19.94 -4.93 3.51
N LYS A 80 21.05 -4.23 3.30
CA LYS A 80 22.27 -4.83 2.74
C LYS A 80 22.86 -5.90 3.64
N GLN A 81 22.89 -5.66 4.96
CA GLN A 81 23.41 -6.62 5.93
C GLN A 81 22.53 -7.87 6.01
N LEU A 82 21.20 -7.72 5.98
CA LEU A 82 20.27 -8.85 5.94
C LEU A 82 20.42 -9.68 4.66
N HIS A 83 20.65 -9.03 3.52
CA HIS A 83 20.90 -9.71 2.25
C HIS A 83 22.25 -10.44 2.25
N ALA A 84 23.33 -9.75 2.64
CA ALA A 84 24.67 -10.33 2.68
C ALA A 84 24.81 -11.46 3.70
N GLY A 85 24.08 -11.38 4.82
CA GLY A 85 24.01 -12.42 5.85
C GLY A 85 23.10 -13.61 5.49
N GLY A 86 22.43 -13.60 4.34
CA GLY A 86 21.53 -14.68 3.92
C GLY A 86 20.25 -14.78 4.76
N HIS A 87 19.86 -13.71 5.44
CA HIS A 87 18.66 -13.69 6.28
C HIS A 87 17.38 -13.42 5.49
N LEU A 88 17.49 -12.90 4.26
CA LEU A 88 16.36 -12.74 3.34
C LEU A 88 16.05 -14.08 2.66
N VAL A 89 14.93 -14.69 3.04
CA VAL A 89 14.48 -15.98 2.51
C VAL A 89 13.28 -15.75 1.61
N LYS A 90 13.36 -16.27 0.38
CA LYS A 90 12.23 -16.33 -0.55
C LYS A 90 11.26 -17.42 -0.10
N VAL A 91 10.01 -17.04 0.10
CA VAL A 91 8.94 -17.94 0.53
C VAL A 91 7.71 -17.71 -0.34
N SER A 92 6.88 -18.74 -0.51
CA SER A 92 5.59 -18.58 -1.18
C SER A 92 4.63 -17.79 -0.29
N ASN A 93 3.79 -16.94 -0.89
CA ASN A 93 2.78 -16.14 -0.19
C ASN A 93 1.78 -17.00 0.59
N ASP A 94 1.57 -18.26 0.20
CA ASP A 94 0.68 -19.16 0.92
C ASP A 94 1.27 -19.64 2.25
N GLN A 95 2.60 -19.67 2.35
CA GLN A 95 3.34 -20.16 3.52
C GLN A 95 3.50 -19.10 4.62
N VAL A 96 2.97 -17.90 4.45
CA VAL A 96 3.12 -16.80 5.40
C VAL A 96 1.76 -16.37 5.92
N ASN A 97 1.62 -16.40 7.24
CA ASN A 97 0.46 -15.89 7.97
C ASN A 97 0.81 -14.56 8.62
N VAL A 98 0.20 -13.47 8.15
CA VAL A 98 0.33 -12.13 8.73
C VAL A 98 -0.54 -12.06 9.98
N MET A 99 -0.05 -11.39 11.04
CA MET A 99 -0.78 -11.24 12.30
C MET A 99 -1.07 -9.76 12.61
N PRO A 100 -2.04 -9.11 11.94
CA PRO A 100 -2.32 -7.69 12.15
C PRO A 100 -2.75 -7.37 13.58
N ARG A 101 -3.39 -8.32 14.27
CA ARG A 101 -3.80 -8.20 15.66
C ARG A 101 -3.51 -9.50 16.39
N PRO A 102 -3.23 -9.47 17.71
CA PRO A 102 -3.17 -10.68 18.52
C PRO A 102 -4.45 -11.52 18.33
N GLY A 103 -4.29 -12.76 17.89
CA GLY A 103 -5.41 -13.69 17.63
C GLY A 103 -6.02 -13.61 16.23
N GLN A 104 -5.66 -12.62 15.40
CA GLN A 104 -6.06 -12.57 13.99
C GLN A 104 -4.88 -12.99 13.11
N SER A 105 -5.11 -14.00 12.28
CA SER A 105 -4.12 -14.52 11.32
C SER A 105 -4.74 -14.50 9.93
N ILE A 106 -4.06 -13.89 8.97
CA ILE A 106 -4.52 -13.79 7.57
C ILE A 106 -3.38 -14.28 6.69
N LYS A 107 -3.68 -15.12 5.69
CA LYS A 107 -2.67 -15.55 4.71
C LYS A 107 -2.17 -14.35 3.89
N LEU A 108 -0.87 -14.28 3.63
CA LEU A 108 -0.26 -13.18 2.90
C LEU A 108 -0.84 -13.03 1.49
N HIS A 109 -1.11 -14.14 0.79
CA HIS A 109 -1.78 -14.11 -0.51
C HIS A 109 -3.16 -13.41 -0.45
N GLN A 110 -3.96 -13.69 0.58
CA GLN A 110 -5.27 -13.04 0.75
C GLN A 110 -5.14 -11.56 1.06
N LEU A 111 -4.18 -11.18 1.92
CA LEU A 111 -3.89 -9.79 2.24
C LEU A 111 -3.46 -9.00 1.00
N ASN A 112 -2.62 -9.59 0.15
CA ASN A 112 -2.17 -8.98 -1.10
C ASN A 112 -3.36 -8.73 -2.05
N ALA A 113 -4.25 -9.71 -2.22
CA ALA A 113 -5.45 -9.56 -3.04
C ALA A 113 -6.44 -8.51 -2.48
N GLU A 114 -6.51 -8.33 -1.16
CA GLU A 114 -7.33 -7.29 -0.54
C GLU A 114 -6.75 -5.89 -0.76
N ILE A 115 -5.42 -5.75 -0.64
CA ILE A 115 -4.72 -4.48 -0.88
C ILE A 115 -4.79 -4.06 -2.35
N GLU A 116 -4.68 -4.99 -3.30
CA GLU A 116 -4.87 -4.70 -4.73
C GLU A 116 -6.28 -4.16 -5.03
N LYS A 117 -7.31 -4.64 -4.32
CA LYS A 117 -8.69 -4.14 -4.48
C LYS A 117 -8.89 -2.73 -3.92
N ILE A 118 -8.19 -2.40 -2.83
CA ILE A 118 -8.32 -1.11 -2.13
C ILE A 118 -7.44 -0.04 -2.77
N SER A 119 -6.30 -0.42 -3.34
CA SER A 119 -5.35 0.50 -3.98
C SER A 119 -4.87 -0.08 -5.32
N PRO A 120 -5.68 0.01 -6.38
CA PRO A 120 -5.26 -0.34 -7.72
C PRO A 120 -4.31 0.75 -8.27
N GLY A 121 -3.08 0.85 -7.75
CA GLY A 121 -2.24 1.99 -8.13
C GLY A 121 -0.89 2.17 -7.46
N THR A 122 -0.15 1.10 -7.11
CA THR A 122 1.30 1.25 -6.87
C THR A 122 2.05 0.01 -7.34
N THR A 123 1.99 -0.27 -8.64
CA THR A 123 3.10 -0.98 -9.29
C THR A 123 4.19 0.06 -9.51
N LEU A 124 5.14 0.14 -8.59
CA LEU A 124 6.38 0.86 -8.83
C LEU A 124 7.05 0.21 -10.05
N ALA A 125 7.08 0.98 -11.14
CA ALA A 125 7.67 0.62 -12.41
C ALA A 125 9.12 0.16 -12.20
N SER A 126 9.36 -1.13 -12.41
CA SER A 126 10.68 -1.63 -12.78
C SER A 126 10.66 -1.81 -14.29
N ASN A 127 11.44 -0.99 -15.00
CA ASN A 127 11.73 -1.20 -16.42
C ASN A 127 12.28 -2.62 -16.62
N PRO A 128 11.76 -3.33 -17.64
CA PRO A 128 12.66 -3.74 -18.70
C PRO A 128 12.13 -3.31 -20.07
N THR A 129 13.05 -2.84 -20.90
CA THR A 129 12.88 -2.54 -22.33
C THR A 129 12.60 -3.83 -23.12
N PRO A 130 12.28 -3.76 -24.42
CA PRO A 130 10.99 -3.44 -25.02
C PRO A 130 10.32 -4.70 -25.61
N GLU A 131 8.97 -4.82 -25.58
CA GLU A 131 8.16 -5.39 -26.67
C GLU A 131 6.67 -5.55 -26.28
N LYS A 132 5.92 -4.47 -26.47
CA LYS A 132 4.57 -4.41 -27.08
C LYS A 132 4.00 -3.03 -26.77
N ARG A 133 4.03 -2.15 -27.76
CA ARG A 133 3.39 -0.83 -27.71
C ARG A 133 1.88 -1.00 -27.53
N ALA A 134 1.41 -0.95 -26.30
CA ALA A 134 0.13 -0.34 -26.00
C ALA A 134 0.44 1.11 -25.59
N ASP A 135 -0.09 2.08 -26.33
CA ASP A 135 0.23 3.49 -26.15
C ASP A 135 -0.02 3.91 -24.68
N PRO A 136 1.01 4.35 -23.94
CA PRO A 136 0.91 4.67 -22.51
C PRO A 136 -0.14 5.76 -22.23
N THR A 137 -0.40 6.61 -23.22
CA THR A 137 -1.41 7.68 -23.18
C THR A 137 -2.85 7.17 -23.02
N LYS A 138 -3.20 6.01 -23.57
CA LYS A 138 -4.60 5.51 -23.52
C LYS A 138 -4.94 4.90 -22.16
N THR A 139 -3.98 4.28 -21.51
CA THR A 139 -4.15 3.68 -20.18
C THR A 139 -4.18 4.76 -19.10
N GLU A 140 -3.28 5.74 -19.18
CA GLU A 140 -3.27 6.89 -18.27
C GLU A 140 -4.54 7.73 -18.41
N ALA A 141 -5.01 7.99 -19.64
CA ALA A 141 -6.25 8.74 -19.88
C ALA A 141 -7.48 8.04 -19.28
N ARG A 142 -7.56 6.70 -19.34
CA ARG A 142 -8.64 5.92 -18.72
C ARG A 142 -8.61 6.04 -17.19
N ASN A 143 -7.42 5.99 -16.61
CA ASN A 143 -7.26 6.13 -15.16
C ASN A 143 -7.57 7.56 -14.68
N LEU A 144 -7.25 8.58 -15.48
CA LEU A 144 -7.62 9.97 -15.19
C LEU A 144 -9.13 10.19 -15.29
N LEU A 145 -9.80 9.58 -16.28
CA LEU A 145 -11.27 9.63 -16.39
C LEU A 145 -11.94 8.95 -15.18
N ALA A 146 -11.46 7.77 -14.77
CA ALA A 146 -11.99 7.09 -13.60
C ALA A 146 -11.80 7.92 -12.30
N GLN A 147 -10.67 8.62 -12.15
CA GLN A 147 -10.45 9.55 -11.04
C GLN A 147 -11.39 10.76 -11.09
N ALA A 148 -11.66 11.29 -12.29
CA ALA A 148 -12.57 12.41 -12.48
C ALA A 148 -14.01 12.04 -12.10
N ASP A 149 -14.50 10.86 -12.51
CA ASP A 149 -15.85 10.38 -12.17
C ASP A 149 -16.04 10.25 -10.65
N VAL A 150 -15.04 9.71 -9.95
CA VAL A 150 -15.06 9.59 -8.48
C VAL A 150 -15.08 10.96 -7.82
N LEU A 151 -14.29 11.93 -8.31
CA LEU A 151 -14.27 13.28 -7.79
C LEU A 151 -15.60 14.01 -8.02
N ASP A 152 -16.26 13.78 -9.14
CA ASP A 152 -17.57 14.35 -9.42
C ASP A 152 -18.64 13.82 -8.47
N ASP A 153 -18.61 12.52 -8.16
CA ASP A 153 -19.52 11.93 -7.17
C ASP A 153 -19.25 12.45 -5.76
N GLN A 154 -17.97 12.62 -5.40
CA GLN A 154 -17.58 13.28 -4.15
C GLN A 154 -18.08 14.74 -4.12
N ALA A 155 -17.93 15.49 -5.21
CA ALA A 155 -18.37 16.87 -5.30
C ALA A 155 -19.90 16.99 -5.18
N LYS A 156 -20.67 16.06 -5.75
CA LYS A 156 -22.14 16.00 -5.57
C LYS A 156 -22.49 15.77 -4.11
N SER A 157 -21.87 14.78 -3.47
CA SER A 157 -22.12 14.47 -2.05
C SER A 157 -21.76 15.66 -1.15
N ILE A 158 -20.61 16.31 -1.39
CA ILE A 158 -20.19 17.51 -0.65
C ILE A 158 -21.20 18.65 -0.82
N ARG A 159 -21.70 18.87 -2.04
CA ARG A 159 -22.73 19.89 -2.30
C ARG A 159 -24.03 19.57 -1.58
N GLU A 160 -24.49 18.31 -1.62
CA GLU A 160 -25.70 17.90 -0.90
C GLU A 160 -25.56 18.08 0.60
N ASN A 161 -24.42 17.69 1.17
CA ASN A 161 -24.11 17.93 2.59
C ASN A 161 -24.10 19.43 2.90
N ALA A 162 -23.48 20.26 2.05
CA ALA A 162 -23.47 21.71 2.21
C ALA A 162 -24.88 22.31 2.14
N TYR A 163 -25.74 21.85 1.23
CA TYR A 163 -27.13 22.29 1.12
C TYR A 163 -28.02 21.78 2.25
N ALA A 164 -27.68 20.65 2.87
CA ALA A 164 -28.33 20.17 4.07
C ALA A 164 -27.97 21.02 5.30
N MET A 165 -26.72 21.50 5.36
CA MET A 165 -26.24 22.38 6.42
C MET A 165 -26.75 23.82 6.26
N ASP A 166 -26.77 24.35 5.04
CA ASP A 166 -27.30 25.68 4.71
C ASP A 166 -28.17 25.61 3.43
N PRO A 167 -29.51 25.53 3.60
CA PRO A 167 -30.44 25.43 2.47
C PRO A 167 -30.46 26.64 1.53
N ASP A 168 -30.01 27.83 1.97
CA ASP A 168 -30.02 29.05 1.16
C ASP A 168 -28.91 29.08 0.10
N LEU A 169 -27.87 28.23 0.25
CA LEU A 169 -26.78 28.07 -0.72
C LEU A 169 -27.20 27.31 -1.98
N ARG A 170 -28.41 26.74 -2.01
CA ARG A 170 -28.92 26.05 -3.21
C ARG A 170 -29.03 27.05 -4.37
N PRO A 171 -28.49 26.73 -5.57
CA PRO A 171 -28.56 27.63 -6.70
C PRO A 171 -30.03 27.90 -7.06
N LYS A 172 -30.47 29.13 -6.85
CA LYS A 172 -31.84 29.58 -7.19
C LYS A 172 -31.99 29.52 -8.71
N ARG A 173 -32.98 28.75 -9.21
CA ARG A 173 -33.29 28.62 -10.65
C ARG A 173 -33.31 30.02 -11.29
N GLY A 174 -32.44 30.24 -12.26
CA GLY A 174 -32.43 31.45 -13.07
C GLY A 174 -33.80 31.68 -13.71
N ARG A 175 -34.31 32.89 -13.56
CA ARG A 175 -35.52 33.39 -14.24
C ARG A 175 -35.35 33.18 -15.76
N PRO A 176 -36.33 32.61 -16.48
CA PRO A 176 -36.24 32.53 -17.94
C PRO A 176 -36.12 33.95 -18.51
N VAL A 177 -35.06 34.19 -19.26
CA VAL A 177 -34.85 35.47 -19.96
C VAL A 177 -35.86 35.50 -21.10
N GLY A 178 -36.90 36.33 -20.95
CA GLY A 178 -37.96 36.48 -21.94
C GLY A 178 -37.40 36.85 -23.31
N SER A 179 -37.80 36.09 -24.32
CA SER A 179 -37.61 36.38 -25.73
C SER A 179 -38.16 37.78 -26.06
N THR A 180 -37.29 38.63 -26.60
CA THR A 180 -37.59 39.98 -27.07
C THR A 180 -38.72 39.98 -28.11
N ALA A 181 -39.78 40.76 -27.85
CA ALA A 181 -40.80 41.10 -28.82
C ALA A 181 -40.21 41.94 -29.96
N LYS A 182 -40.36 41.47 -31.21
CA LYS A 182 -40.05 42.21 -32.42
C LYS A 182 -41.17 43.24 -32.65
N LYS A 183 -40.79 44.50 -32.86
CA LYS A 183 -41.68 45.62 -33.22
C LYS A 183 -41.50 45.85 -34.72
N ASP A 184 -42.56 45.70 -35.49
CA ASP A 184 -42.75 46.30 -36.81
C ASP A 184 -43.88 47.33 -36.69
#